data_AF-A0A8T1QZG6-F1
#
_entry.id   AF-A0A8T1QZG6-F1
#
_cell.length_a   1.000
_cell.length_b   1.000
_cell.length_c   1.000
_cell.angle_alpha   90.00
_cell.angle_beta   90.00
_cell.angle_gamma   90.00
#
_symmetry.space_group_name_H-M   'P 1'
#
loop_
_entity.id
_entity.type
_entity.pdbx_description
1 polymer ?
#
loop_
_entity_poly.entity_id
_entity_poly.type
_entity_poly.pdbx_seq_one_letter_code
_entity_poly.pdbx_strand_id
1 'polypeptide(L)'
;MDGGILEEHTEYVVNAIHRILDQYRASYDVREKEGAATSGSLPKSVLLVGHSMGGFVARAAIIHPRLRKSAVETVLTLSSPHQSPPVALQPSLGHYFASVNQQWRKGYEVETTRTGRFVSDPVLSHVVVVSISGGYHDYQVRTKLESLDGIVPPTNGFLISSTGMKNVWLSMEHQAILWCNQLVIQVSHTLLSLIDSRTGQPYANAQKRLAIFTRMLRSGIPPSFNWKMQSQLASQKLKHVSMKDVKHAAAACPSNVHWTDDGLERDLYIQTTTVTVLAMDGRRRWLDIQKLGSNGKNHFIFVTNLAPCSGVRLHMWPEKGTSNSNLPLSGRVVEVTLKMVSIPSGPAPTQIEPGSQTEQAPPSAVFWLGPEDLHGFRFLTISVAPRPTVSGRPPPAASMAVGQFFNPEEGKIEFPPLSMLQSFYSHKETLVKEDHPLALNLSFALSLGLLPVTLSLKTVGCGIKNSELPDEVAGNVENGRLCKLRCFPPVALVWDDTSGLHIFPNLYSETIVVDSSPALWGSTRDSEKTTVLLLVDPHCSYRTSVTVSVTAASSRFLLLYSPQQYIKKYMHGIITDRFQGKL
;
A
#
# COMPACT_ATOMS: atom_id res chain seq x y z
N MET A 1 22.21 -18.13 -18.61
CA MET A 1 21.05 -17.80 -19.45
C MET A 1 21.51 -16.68 -20.37
N ASP A 2 21.50 -16.94 -21.67
CA ASP A 2 22.00 -16.03 -22.70
C ASP A 2 20.90 -15.04 -23.13
N GLY A 3 21.27 -13.87 -23.64
CA GLY A 3 20.33 -12.90 -24.20
C GLY A 3 19.53 -13.47 -25.38
N GLY A 4 20.18 -14.27 -26.23
CA GLY A 4 19.54 -14.91 -27.40
C GLY A 4 18.35 -15.81 -27.03
N ILE A 5 18.40 -16.49 -25.88
CA ILE A 5 17.27 -17.32 -25.41
C ILE A 5 16.04 -16.45 -25.12
N LEU A 6 16.23 -15.26 -24.53
CA LEU A 6 15.11 -14.35 -24.27
C LEU A 6 14.59 -13.68 -25.54
N GLU A 7 15.46 -13.48 -26.54
CA GLU A 7 15.04 -13.05 -27.88
C GLU A 7 14.14 -14.11 -28.51
N GLU A 8 14.53 -15.39 -28.51
CA GLU A 8 13.70 -16.50 -29.01
C GLU A 8 12.35 -16.60 -28.27
N HIS A 9 12.36 -16.47 -26.94
CA HIS A 9 11.12 -16.42 -26.16
C HIS A 9 10.23 -15.24 -26.55
N THR A 10 10.84 -14.09 -26.88
CA THR A 10 10.13 -12.90 -27.34
C THR A 10 9.48 -13.16 -28.70
N GLU A 11 10.20 -13.79 -29.63
CA GLU A 11 9.65 -14.16 -30.94
C GLU A 11 8.49 -15.14 -30.80
N TYR A 12 8.62 -16.13 -29.92
CA TYR A 12 7.57 -17.10 -29.64
C TYR A 12 6.30 -16.40 -29.13
N VAL A 13 6.43 -15.48 -28.17
CA VAL A 13 5.29 -14.72 -27.63
C VAL A 13 4.61 -13.88 -28.72
N VAL A 14 5.39 -13.23 -29.60
CA VAL A 14 4.82 -12.45 -30.73
C VAL A 14 4.01 -13.34 -31.66
N ASN A 15 4.54 -14.51 -32.02
CA ASN A 15 3.83 -15.48 -32.86
C ASN A 15 2.56 -16.00 -32.18
N ALA A 16 2.61 -16.26 -30.86
CA ALA A 16 1.45 -16.69 -30.10
C ALA A 16 0.34 -15.63 -30.07
N ILE A 17 0.70 -14.34 -29.89
CA ILE A 17 -0.26 -13.23 -29.93
C ILE A 17 -0.99 -13.20 -31.27
N HIS A 18 -0.25 -13.30 -32.38
CA HIS A 18 -0.85 -13.33 -33.73
C HIS A 18 -1.78 -14.53 -33.89
N ARG A 19 -1.33 -15.72 -33.47
CA ARG A 19 -2.11 -16.94 -33.57
C ARG A 19 -3.43 -16.85 -32.80
N ILE A 20 -3.41 -16.30 -31.59
CA ILE A 20 -4.62 -16.11 -30.76
C ILE A 20 -5.62 -15.20 -31.50
N LEU A 21 -5.18 -14.04 -31.98
CA LEU A 21 -6.05 -13.11 -32.68
C LEU A 21 -6.61 -13.70 -33.99
N ASP A 22 -5.80 -14.46 -34.72
CA ASP A 22 -6.23 -15.15 -35.93
C ASP A 22 -7.24 -16.27 -35.65
N GLN A 23 -7.11 -16.98 -34.51
CA GLN A 23 -8.07 -18.00 -34.10
C GLN A 23 -9.45 -17.40 -33.79
N TYR A 24 -9.51 -16.23 -33.13
CA TYR A 24 -10.78 -15.54 -32.92
C TYR A 24 -11.44 -15.15 -34.24
N ARG A 25 -10.65 -14.65 -35.21
CA ARG A 25 -11.15 -14.33 -36.55
C ARG A 25 -11.67 -15.57 -37.28
N ALA A 26 -10.88 -16.63 -37.32
CA ALA A 26 -11.28 -17.87 -37.98
C ALA A 26 -12.54 -18.49 -37.35
N SER A 27 -12.67 -18.44 -36.02
CA SER A 27 -13.87 -18.92 -35.32
C SER A 27 -15.11 -18.08 -35.66
N TYR A 28 -14.95 -16.75 -35.73
CA TYR A 28 -16.03 -15.86 -36.15
C TYR A 28 -16.49 -16.15 -37.59
N ASP A 29 -15.55 -16.27 -38.52
CA ASP A 29 -15.85 -16.52 -39.94
C ASP A 29 -16.59 -17.86 -40.14
N VAL A 30 -16.30 -18.90 -39.33
CA VAL A 30 -17.04 -20.17 -39.33
C VAL A 30 -18.46 -19.99 -38.79
N ARG A 31 -18.61 -19.32 -37.64
CA ARG A 31 -19.93 -19.07 -37.03
C ARG A 31 -20.83 -18.21 -37.91
N GLU A 32 -20.25 -17.27 -38.65
CA GLU A 32 -20.96 -16.45 -39.64
C GLU A 32 -21.51 -17.30 -40.78
N LYS A 33 -20.69 -18.23 -41.31
CA LYS A 33 -21.13 -19.18 -42.34
C LYS A 33 -22.23 -20.14 -41.86
N GLU A 34 -22.21 -20.51 -40.58
CA GLU A 34 -23.21 -21.38 -39.95
C GLU A 34 -24.48 -20.64 -39.50
N GLY A 35 -24.57 -19.32 -39.70
CA GLY A 35 -25.72 -18.50 -39.27
C GLY A 35 -25.84 -18.33 -37.75
N ALA A 36 -24.79 -18.70 -36.99
CA ALA A 36 -24.72 -18.65 -35.53
C ALA A 36 -23.83 -17.49 -35.01
N ALA A 37 -23.50 -16.53 -35.87
CA ALA A 37 -22.72 -15.35 -35.51
C ALA A 37 -23.52 -14.46 -34.54
N THR A 38 -23.01 -14.34 -33.32
CA THR A 38 -23.45 -13.33 -32.36
C THR A 38 -22.89 -11.96 -32.76
N SER A 39 -23.64 -10.88 -32.55
CA SER A 39 -23.33 -9.48 -32.89
C SER A 39 -22.12 -8.86 -32.15
N GLY A 40 -21.20 -9.67 -31.60
CA GLY A 40 -20.04 -9.22 -30.85
C GLY A 40 -18.87 -8.83 -31.76
N SER A 41 -18.16 -7.76 -31.41
CA SER A 41 -16.96 -7.33 -32.15
C SER A 41 -15.77 -8.25 -31.89
N LEU A 42 -15.02 -8.58 -32.94
CA LEU A 42 -13.77 -9.33 -32.86
C LEU A 42 -12.74 -8.66 -31.93
N PRO A 43 -12.02 -9.43 -31.08
CA PRO A 43 -10.96 -8.89 -30.26
C PRO A 43 -9.81 -8.34 -31.11
N LYS A 44 -9.39 -7.11 -30.81
CA LYS A 44 -8.31 -6.42 -31.53
C LYS A 44 -6.95 -6.55 -30.85
N SER A 45 -6.95 -6.84 -29.55
CA SER A 45 -5.77 -6.87 -28.71
C SER A 45 -5.87 -7.97 -27.66
N VAL A 46 -4.73 -8.41 -27.14
CA VAL A 46 -4.64 -9.29 -25.97
C VAL A 46 -4.05 -8.53 -24.78
N LEU A 47 -4.40 -8.97 -23.56
CA LEU A 47 -3.71 -8.54 -22.35
C LEU A 47 -2.56 -9.52 -22.08
N LEU A 48 -1.37 -9.00 -21.83
CA LEU A 48 -0.24 -9.83 -21.42
C LEU A 48 -0.10 -9.83 -19.91
N VAL A 49 -0.04 -11.01 -19.31
CA VAL A 49 0.34 -11.21 -17.91
C VAL A 49 1.62 -12.00 -17.90
N GLY A 50 2.70 -11.40 -17.42
CA GLY A 50 4.02 -12.05 -17.35
C GLY A 50 4.50 -12.19 -15.92
N HIS A 51 5.17 -13.28 -15.60
CA HIS A 51 5.77 -13.53 -14.29
C HIS A 51 7.28 -13.71 -14.42
N SER A 52 8.03 -13.19 -13.45
CA SER A 52 9.50 -13.30 -13.46
C SER A 52 10.08 -12.80 -14.80
N MET A 53 11.01 -13.54 -15.40
CA MET A 53 11.56 -13.26 -16.72
C MET A 53 10.50 -13.18 -17.83
N GLY A 54 9.35 -13.85 -17.68
CA GLY A 54 8.23 -13.77 -18.62
C GLY A 54 7.61 -12.37 -18.73
N GLY A 55 7.62 -11.58 -17.65
CA GLY A 55 7.18 -10.17 -17.71
C GLY A 55 8.16 -9.27 -18.45
N PHE A 56 9.46 -9.55 -18.36
CA PHE A 56 10.46 -8.89 -19.20
C PHE A 56 10.26 -9.24 -20.68
N VAL A 57 10.07 -10.54 -20.99
CA VAL A 57 9.75 -11.02 -22.35
C VAL A 57 8.48 -10.37 -22.89
N ALA A 58 7.42 -10.24 -22.08
CA ALA A 58 6.18 -9.56 -22.47
C ALA A 58 6.43 -8.09 -22.88
N ARG A 59 7.30 -7.38 -22.16
CA ARG A 59 7.72 -6.02 -22.55
C ARG A 59 8.59 -6.00 -23.81
N ALA A 60 9.49 -6.95 -23.97
CA ALA A 60 10.29 -7.06 -25.19
C ALA A 60 9.41 -7.32 -26.42
N ALA A 61 8.34 -8.12 -26.28
CA ALA A 61 7.41 -8.43 -27.35
C ALA A 61 6.69 -7.19 -27.91
N ILE A 62 6.44 -6.18 -27.08
CA ILE A 62 5.75 -4.93 -27.49
C ILE A 62 6.58 -4.11 -28.48
N ILE A 63 7.89 -4.04 -28.26
CA ILE A 63 8.81 -3.28 -29.13
C ILE A 63 9.33 -4.13 -30.29
N HIS A 64 8.90 -5.38 -30.40
CA HIS A 64 9.34 -6.29 -31.44
C HIS A 64 8.79 -5.86 -32.81
N PRO A 65 9.64 -5.77 -33.87
CA PRO A 65 9.26 -5.17 -35.14
C PRO A 65 8.16 -5.92 -35.90
N ARG A 66 8.00 -7.23 -35.63
CA ARG A 66 6.94 -8.06 -36.24
C ARG A 66 5.61 -8.00 -35.50
N LEU A 67 5.51 -7.35 -34.33
CA LEU A 67 4.24 -7.29 -33.60
C LEU A 67 3.22 -6.44 -34.39
N ARG A 68 1.99 -6.94 -34.55
CA ARG A 68 0.90 -6.19 -35.17
C ARG A 68 0.59 -4.96 -34.31
N LYS A 69 0.38 -3.81 -34.96
CA LYS A 69 0.08 -2.54 -34.26
C LYS A 69 -1.16 -2.73 -33.36
N SER A 70 -1.07 -2.20 -32.13
CA SER A 70 -2.14 -2.27 -31.13
C SER A 70 -2.60 -3.69 -30.75
N ALA A 71 -1.83 -4.73 -31.08
CA ALA A 71 -2.15 -6.10 -30.65
C ALA A 71 -2.00 -6.31 -29.14
N VAL A 72 -1.23 -5.45 -28.47
CA VAL A 72 -1.08 -5.43 -27.01
C VAL A 72 -1.10 -3.98 -26.53
N GLU A 73 -2.04 -3.65 -25.66
CA GLU A 73 -2.16 -2.30 -25.09
C GLU A 73 -2.05 -2.27 -23.56
N THR A 74 -1.98 -3.45 -22.92
CA THR A 74 -1.93 -3.59 -21.47
C THR A 74 -1.05 -4.77 -21.10
N VAL A 75 -0.08 -4.51 -20.21
CA VAL A 75 0.79 -5.51 -19.61
C VAL A 75 0.69 -5.43 -18.11
N LEU A 76 0.48 -6.58 -17.49
CA LEU A 76 0.61 -6.77 -16.05
C LEU A 76 1.81 -7.68 -15.80
N THR A 77 2.73 -7.29 -14.93
CA THR A 77 3.86 -8.15 -14.56
C THR A 77 3.85 -8.48 -13.08
N LEU A 78 4.23 -9.72 -12.75
CA LEU A 78 4.27 -10.26 -11.39
C LEU A 78 5.71 -10.68 -11.07
N SER A 79 6.33 -10.11 -10.03
CA SER A 79 7.69 -10.46 -9.61
C SER A 79 8.72 -10.37 -10.76
N SER A 80 8.58 -9.41 -11.68
CA SER A 80 9.33 -9.39 -12.94
C SER A 80 10.47 -8.37 -12.94
N PRO A 81 11.72 -8.78 -13.25
CA PRO A 81 12.83 -7.85 -13.35
C PRO A 81 12.73 -7.01 -14.62
N HIS A 82 12.71 -5.69 -14.46
CA HIS A 82 12.59 -4.69 -15.51
C HIS A 82 13.87 -3.87 -15.70
N GLN A 83 14.59 -3.58 -14.62
CA GLN A 83 15.79 -2.72 -14.65
C GLN A 83 17.00 -3.47 -15.21
N SER A 84 17.25 -4.68 -14.71
CA SER A 84 18.40 -5.51 -15.06
C SER A 84 18.12 -6.98 -14.68
N PRO A 85 18.83 -7.95 -15.25
CA PRO A 85 18.68 -9.35 -14.86
C PRO A 85 19.03 -9.54 -13.37
N PRO A 86 18.31 -10.40 -12.61
CA PRO A 86 18.62 -10.68 -11.20
C PRO A 86 20.03 -11.23 -11.01
N VAL A 87 20.47 -12.07 -11.96
CA VAL A 87 21.84 -12.59 -12.02
C VAL A 87 22.35 -12.45 -13.45
N ALA A 88 23.37 -11.61 -13.64
CA ALA A 88 24.01 -11.38 -14.94
C ALA A 88 25.09 -12.44 -15.19
N LEU A 89 24.69 -13.66 -15.58
CA LEU A 89 25.63 -14.75 -15.88
C LEU A 89 26.44 -14.53 -17.16
N GLN A 90 25.90 -13.77 -18.13
CA GLN A 90 26.53 -13.45 -19.41
C GLN A 90 26.30 -11.98 -19.79
N PRO A 91 27.27 -11.29 -20.40
CA PRO A 91 27.11 -9.88 -20.82
C PRO A 91 25.96 -9.65 -21.81
N SER A 92 25.72 -10.60 -22.70
CA SER A 92 24.63 -10.58 -23.69
C SER A 92 23.25 -10.37 -23.06
N LEU A 93 22.99 -11.00 -21.91
CA LEU A 93 21.75 -10.83 -21.16
C LEU A 93 21.58 -9.38 -20.69
N GLY A 94 22.65 -8.78 -20.14
CA GLY A 94 22.63 -7.37 -19.73
C GLY A 94 22.43 -6.42 -20.91
N HIS A 95 23.06 -6.70 -22.06
CA HIS A 95 22.88 -5.93 -23.29
C HIS A 95 21.44 -6.00 -23.81
N TYR A 96 20.80 -7.17 -23.75
CA TYR A 96 19.41 -7.32 -24.17
C TYR A 96 18.46 -6.52 -23.27
N PHE A 97 18.62 -6.57 -21.94
CA PHE A 97 17.88 -5.69 -21.01
C PHE A 97 18.08 -4.21 -21.33
N ALA A 98 19.32 -3.79 -21.53
CA ALA A 98 19.64 -2.40 -21.84
C ALA A 98 19.00 -1.95 -23.16
N SER A 99 19.06 -2.78 -24.20
CA SER A 99 18.45 -2.52 -25.52
C SER A 99 16.94 -2.37 -25.42
N VAL A 100 16.25 -3.32 -24.78
CA VAL A 100 14.79 -3.25 -24.56
C VAL A 100 14.44 -1.99 -23.78
N ASN A 101 15.12 -1.71 -22.68
CA ASN A 101 14.86 -0.50 -21.88
C ASN A 101 15.10 0.80 -22.65
N GLN A 102 16.11 0.85 -23.52
CA GLN A 102 16.35 1.99 -24.38
C GLN A 102 15.23 2.18 -25.42
N GLN A 103 14.75 1.10 -26.05
CA GLN A 103 13.64 1.17 -26.99
C GLN A 103 12.34 1.62 -26.34
N TRP A 104 12.08 1.17 -25.10
CA TRP A 104 10.93 1.63 -24.32
C TRP A 104 11.01 3.14 -24.02
N ARG A 105 12.17 3.65 -23.60
CA ARG A 105 12.38 5.09 -23.39
C ARG A 105 12.09 5.90 -24.66
N LYS A 106 12.70 5.48 -25.78
CA LYS A 106 12.47 6.11 -27.10
C LYS A 106 11.01 6.04 -27.53
N GLY A 107 10.30 4.97 -27.20
CA GLY A 107 8.87 4.82 -27.50
C GLY A 107 7.95 5.84 -26.82
N TYR A 108 8.44 6.57 -25.82
CA TYR A 108 7.74 7.67 -25.16
C TYR A 108 8.31 9.05 -25.50
N GLU A 109 9.42 9.12 -26.24
CA GLU A 109 9.96 10.39 -26.72
C GLU A 109 8.98 11.01 -27.72
N VAL A 110 8.81 12.32 -27.62
CA VAL A 110 7.90 13.05 -28.49
C VAL A 110 8.66 13.51 -29.73
N GLU A 111 8.22 13.08 -30.91
CA GLU A 111 8.80 13.54 -32.17
C GLU A 111 8.37 14.98 -32.47
N THR A 112 9.31 15.91 -32.33
CA THR A 112 9.14 17.31 -32.72
C THR A 112 9.88 17.60 -34.03
N THR A 113 9.21 18.29 -34.95
CA THR A 113 9.86 18.87 -36.14
C THR A 113 10.98 19.85 -35.77
N ARG A 114 11.88 20.17 -36.71
CA ARG A 114 12.89 21.26 -36.57
C ARG A 114 12.27 22.63 -36.23
N THR A 115 10.96 22.79 -36.46
CA THR A 115 10.16 23.99 -36.14
C THR A 115 9.43 23.91 -34.80
N GLY A 116 9.67 22.88 -33.99
CA GLY A 116 9.06 22.69 -32.66
C GLY A 116 7.60 22.22 -32.66
N ARG A 117 7.05 21.81 -33.82
CA ARG A 117 5.69 21.26 -33.92
C ARG A 117 5.68 19.75 -33.67
N PHE A 118 4.73 19.29 -32.85
CA PHE A 118 4.43 17.88 -32.60
C PHE A 118 4.01 17.18 -33.90
N VAL A 119 4.69 16.08 -34.25
CA VAL A 119 4.43 15.33 -35.50
C VAL A 119 3.40 14.22 -35.26
N SER A 120 3.53 13.49 -34.16
CA SER A 120 2.72 12.33 -33.81
C SER A 120 2.80 12.06 -32.31
N ASP A 121 1.80 11.37 -31.77
CA ASP A 121 1.87 10.85 -30.41
C ASP A 121 2.98 9.78 -30.31
N PRO A 122 3.66 9.66 -29.15
CA PRO A 122 4.68 8.63 -28.97
C PRO A 122 4.16 7.23 -29.26
N VAL A 123 5.01 6.36 -29.81
CA VAL A 123 4.63 5.01 -30.27
C VAL A 123 3.97 4.19 -29.16
N LEU A 124 4.45 4.31 -27.92
CA LEU A 124 3.96 3.56 -26.77
C LEU A 124 2.94 4.33 -25.91
N SER A 125 2.49 5.51 -26.34
CA SER A 125 1.55 6.36 -25.60
C SER A 125 0.23 5.65 -25.24
N HIS A 126 -0.18 4.68 -26.05
CA HIS A 126 -1.38 3.86 -25.88
C HIS A 126 -1.15 2.57 -25.09
N VAL A 127 0.06 2.29 -24.61
CA VAL A 127 0.39 1.08 -23.84
C VAL A 127 0.43 1.41 -22.34
N VAL A 128 -0.18 0.53 -21.53
CA VAL A 128 -0.12 0.60 -20.06
C VAL A 128 0.66 -0.58 -19.50
N VAL A 129 1.59 -0.33 -18.57
CA VAL A 129 2.36 -1.37 -17.88
C VAL A 129 2.21 -1.22 -16.37
N VAL A 130 1.71 -2.25 -15.70
CA VAL A 130 1.64 -2.29 -14.23
C VAL A 130 2.54 -3.41 -13.74
N SER A 131 3.44 -3.09 -12.81
CA SER A 131 4.31 -4.06 -12.16
C SER A 131 3.83 -4.31 -10.74
N ILE A 132 3.64 -5.58 -10.37
CA ILE A 132 3.31 -6.00 -9.00
C ILE A 132 4.51 -6.75 -8.44
N SER A 133 5.11 -6.24 -7.36
CA SER A 133 6.21 -6.94 -6.69
C SER A 133 5.76 -7.92 -5.63
N GLY A 134 6.54 -8.99 -5.48
CA GLY A 134 6.35 -10.00 -4.44
C GLY A 134 6.61 -9.45 -3.04
N GLY A 135 7.45 -8.42 -2.90
CA GLY A 135 7.81 -7.81 -1.63
C GLY A 135 9.03 -8.50 -0.98
N TYR A 136 9.20 -8.33 0.33
CA TYR A 136 10.44 -8.70 1.01
C TYR A 136 10.73 -10.21 1.09
N HIS A 137 9.73 -11.08 0.86
CA HIS A 137 9.88 -12.54 0.79
C HIS A 137 10.25 -13.02 -0.63
N ASP A 138 10.26 -12.15 -1.64
CA ASP A 138 10.84 -12.47 -2.94
C ASP A 138 12.37 -12.32 -2.84
N TYR A 139 13.04 -13.46 -2.68
CA TYR A 139 14.50 -13.53 -2.63
C TYR A 139 15.14 -13.69 -4.00
N GLN A 140 14.36 -13.96 -5.05
CA GLN A 140 14.88 -14.15 -6.41
C GLN A 140 14.93 -12.83 -7.17
N VAL A 141 13.87 -12.03 -7.06
CA VAL A 141 13.74 -10.74 -7.74
C VAL A 141 13.39 -9.70 -6.69
N ARG A 142 14.33 -8.80 -6.40
CA ARG A 142 14.11 -7.70 -5.45
C ARG A 142 13.28 -6.60 -6.09
N THR A 143 12.44 -5.93 -5.31
CA THR A 143 11.49 -4.91 -5.79
C THR A 143 12.16 -3.80 -6.60
N LYS A 144 13.42 -3.43 -6.31
CA LYS A 144 14.15 -2.44 -7.13
C LYS A 144 14.33 -2.87 -8.58
N LEU A 145 14.59 -4.16 -8.83
CA LEU A 145 14.71 -4.70 -10.17
C LEU A 145 13.36 -4.67 -10.90
N GLU A 146 12.26 -4.78 -10.16
CA GLU A 146 10.89 -4.76 -10.68
C GLU A 146 10.33 -3.36 -10.94
N SER A 147 11.09 -2.33 -10.59
CA SER A 147 10.70 -0.95 -10.85
C SER A 147 10.66 -0.66 -12.35
N LEU A 148 9.69 0.15 -12.75
CA LEU A 148 9.57 0.70 -14.11
C LEU A 148 10.20 2.11 -14.23
N ASP A 149 10.79 2.62 -13.15
CA ASP A 149 11.34 3.98 -13.09
C ASP A 149 12.37 4.20 -14.19
N GLY A 150 12.27 5.37 -14.85
CA GLY A 150 13.15 5.72 -15.96
C GLY A 150 12.96 4.85 -17.20
N ILE A 151 11.95 3.97 -17.26
CA ILE A 151 11.64 3.14 -18.42
C ILE A 151 10.22 3.40 -18.93
N VAL A 152 9.24 3.43 -18.03
CA VAL A 152 7.84 3.76 -18.34
C VAL A 152 7.45 5.02 -17.55
N PRO A 153 6.88 6.06 -18.19
CA PRO A 153 6.47 7.26 -17.49
C PRO A 153 5.28 6.96 -16.55
N PRO A 154 5.12 7.71 -15.44
CA PRO A 154 4.00 7.54 -14.50
C PRO A 154 2.61 7.68 -15.14
N THR A 155 2.51 8.32 -16.31
CA THR A 155 1.28 8.47 -17.11
C THR A 155 0.85 7.17 -17.79
N ASN A 156 1.72 6.18 -17.86
CA ASN A 156 1.53 4.92 -18.59
C ASN A 156 1.81 3.69 -17.73
N GLY A 157 2.28 3.84 -16.49
CA GLY A 157 2.55 2.70 -15.64
C GLY A 157 2.94 3.06 -14.22
N PHE A 158 2.92 2.05 -13.36
CA PHE A 158 3.44 2.14 -11.99
C PHE A 158 3.84 0.76 -11.46
N LEU A 159 4.69 0.78 -10.44
CA LEU A 159 4.98 -0.36 -9.57
C LEU A 159 4.09 -0.29 -8.32
N ILE A 160 3.61 -1.43 -7.85
CA ILE A 160 2.98 -1.58 -6.54
C ILE A 160 3.45 -2.88 -5.89
N SER A 161 3.79 -2.85 -4.59
CA SER A 161 4.10 -4.09 -3.88
C SER A 161 2.82 -4.79 -3.42
N SER A 162 2.82 -6.12 -3.45
CA SER A 162 1.79 -6.99 -2.88
C SER A 162 1.44 -6.64 -1.43
N THR A 163 2.41 -6.13 -0.65
CA THR A 163 2.24 -5.67 0.73
C THR A 163 1.44 -4.37 0.85
N GLY A 164 1.45 -3.53 -0.20
CA GLY A 164 0.68 -2.28 -0.28
C GLY A 164 -0.61 -2.39 -1.08
N MET A 165 -0.88 -3.55 -1.67
CA MET A 165 -2.05 -3.82 -2.50
C MET A 165 -3.32 -3.95 -1.67
N LYS A 166 -4.38 -3.28 -2.11
CA LYS A 166 -5.73 -3.37 -1.54
C LYS A 166 -6.20 -4.83 -1.54
N ASN A 167 -6.75 -5.30 -0.42
CA ASN A 167 -7.23 -6.67 -0.21
C ASN A 167 -6.14 -7.76 -0.21
N VAL A 168 -4.85 -7.40 -0.31
CA VAL A 168 -3.73 -8.36 -0.32
C VAL A 168 -2.88 -8.21 0.94
N TRP A 169 -2.18 -7.07 1.10
CA TRP A 169 -1.32 -6.75 2.25
C TRP A 169 -0.37 -7.84 2.73
N LEU A 170 0.15 -8.65 1.79
CA LEU A 170 1.00 -9.78 2.11
C LEU A 170 2.22 -9.81 1.18
N SER A 171 3.38 -10.02 1.79
CA SER A 171 4.62 -10.31 1.07
C SER A 171 4.62 -11.78 0.64
N MET A 172 5.10 -12.05 -0.56
CA MET A 172 5.01 -13.34 -1.22
C MET A 172 6.38 -13.83 -1.65
N GLU A 173 6.59 -15.13 -1.56
CA GLU A 173 7.70 -15.78 -2.24
C GLU A 173 7.54 -15.68 -3.77
N HIS A 174 8.66 -15.80 -4.48
CA HIS A 174 8.74 -15.55 -5.92
C HIS A 174 7.69 -16.29 -6.76
N GLN A 175 7.44 -17.57 -6.44
CA GLN A 175 6.43 -18.36 -7.16
C GLN A 175 5.03 -18.22 -6.55
N ALA A 176 4.94 -17.98 -5.24
CA ALA A 176 3.67 -17.89 -4.52
C ALA A 176 2.78 -16.74 -5.01
N ILE A 177 3.37 -15.72 -5.63
CA ILE A 177 2.62 -14.64 -6.29
C ILE A 177 1.64 -15.14 -7.36
N LEU A 178 1.85 -16.33 -7.94
CA LEU A 178 0.97 -16.89 -8.96
C LEU A 178 -0.29 -17.57 -8.40
N TRP A 179 -0.27 -18.02 -7.16
CA TRP A 179 -1.35 -18.82 -6.57
C TRP A 179 -1.83 -18.32 -5.20
N CYS A 180 -1.27 -17.24 -4.67
CA CYS A 180 -1.80 -16.61 -3.47
C CYS A 180 -3.22 -16.10 -3.77
N ASN A 181 -4.20 -16.74 -3.12
CA ASN A 181 -5.62 -16.54 -3.43
C ASN A 181 -6.04 -15.06 -3.33
N GLN A 182 -5.57 -14.35 -2.29
CA GLN A 182 -5.89 -12.92 -2.10
C GLN A 182 -5.42 -12.05 -3.28
N LEU A 183 -4.20 -12.28 -3.78
CA LEU A 183 -3.68 -11.53 -4.93
C LEU A 183 -4.32 -11.97 -6.24
N VAL A 184 -4.50 -13.27 -6.46
CA VAL A 184 -5.11 -13.79 -7.68
C VAL A 184 -6.55 -13.27 -7.84
N ILE A 185 -7.34 -13.27 -6.76
CA ILE A 185 -8.69 -12.70 -6.77
C ILE A 185 -8.63 -11.20 -7.10
N GLN A 186 -7.76 -10.44 -6.44
CA GLN A 186 -7.66 -8.99 -6.66
C GLN A 186 -7.21 -8.65 -8.09
N VAL A 187 -6.23 -9.37 -8.63
CA VAL A 187 -5.77 -9.22 -10.01
C VAL A 187 -6.87 -9.59 -10.99
N SER A 188 -7.58 -10.69 -10.77
CA SER A 188 -8.69 -11.15 -11.62
C SER A 188 -9.80 -10.10 -11.71
N HIS A 189 -10.26 -9.57 -10.56
CA HIS A 189 -11.26 -8.49 -10.55
C HIS A 189 -10.75 -7.23 -11.25
N THR A 190 -9.46 -6.92 -11.14
CA THR A 190 -8.84 -5.79 -11.81
C THR A 190 -8.86 -5.97 -13.33
N LEU A 191 -8.44 -7.13 -13.83
CA LEU A 191 -8.42 -7.43 -15.27
C LEU A 191 -9.83 -7.42 -15.87
N LEU A 192 -10.82 -7.99 -15.18
CA LEU A 192 -12.22 -7.93 -15.61
C LEU A 192 -12.76 -6.50 -15.64
N SER A 193 -12.32 -5.64 -14.72
CA SER A 193 -12.73 -4.24 -14.66
C SER A 193 -12.18 -3.39 -15.80
N LEU A 194 -11.18 -3.88 -16.56
CA LEU A 194 -10.64 -3.20 -17.74
C LEU A 194 -11.53 -3.37 -18.98
N ILE A 195 -12.48 -4.30 -18.95
CA ILE A 195 -13.35 -4.61 -20.08
C ILE A 195 -14.57 -3.70 -20.05
N ASP A 196 -14.85 -3.04 -21.17
CA ASP A 196 -16.07 -2.28 -21.38
C ASP A 196 -17.24 -3.27 -21.59
N SER A 197 -18.19 -3.29 -20.67
CA SER A 197 -19.34 -4.20 -20.70
C SER A 197 -20.24 -4.01 -21.92
N ARG A 198 -20.20 -2.83 -22.57
CA ARG A 198 -20.98 -2.55 -23.79
C ARG A 198 -20.34 -3.16 -25.04
N THR A 199 -19.01 -3.22 -25.11
CA THR A 199 -18.29 -3.67 -26.31
C THR A 199 -17.66 -5.05 -26.14
N GLY A 200 -17.51 -5.52 -24.90
CA GLY A 200 -16.77 -6.74 -24.59
C GLY A 200 -15.26 -6.61 -24.82
N GLN A 201 -14.75 -5.38 -25.04
CA GLN A 201 -13.35 -5.11 -25.33
C GLN A 201 -12.69 -4.33 -24.20
N PRO A 202 -11.36 -4.41 -24.02
CA PRO A 202 -10.64 -3.53 -23.12
C PRO A 202 -10.88 -2.05 -23.49
N TYR A 203 -10.94 -1.16 -22.49
CA TYR A 203 -11.04 0.28 -22.75
C TYR A 203 -9.84 0.76 -23.58
N ALA A 204 -10.08 1.44 -24.71
CA ALA A 204 -9.01 1.93 -25.59
C ALA A 204 -8.16 3.08 -24.98
N ASN A 205 -8.72 3.84 -24.04
CA ASN A 205 -8.03 4.97 -23.44
C ASN A 205 -7.05 4.51 -22.34
N ALA A 206 -5.76 4.77 -22.53
CA ALA A 206 -4.69 4.40 -21.58
C ALA A 206 -4.89 5.02 -20.18
N GLN A 207 -5.29 6.29 -20.09
CA GLN A 207 -5.55 6.96 -18.80
C GLN A 207 -6.71 6.30 -18.05
N LYS A 208 -7.77 5.88 -18.77
CA LYS A 208 -8.89 5.16 -18.16
C LYS A 208 -8.46 3.80 -17.61
N ARG A 209 -7.65 3.04 -18.36
CA ARG A 209 -7.10 1.76 -17.88
C ARG A 209 -6.19 1.96 -16.66
N LEU A 210 -5.31 2.95 -16.70
CA LEU A 210 -4.42 3.27 -15.58
C LEU A 210 -5.20 3.70 -14.33
N ALA A 211 -6.27 4.48 -14.49
CA ALA A 211 -7.16 4.87 -13.40
C ALA A 211 -7.87 3.66 -12.78
N ILE A 212 -8.28 2.67 -13.59
CA ILE A 212 -8.85 1.41 -13.11
C ILE A 212 -7.81 0.63 -12.30
N PHE A 213 -6.60 0.43 -12.83
CA PHE A 213 -5.52 -0.22 -12.09
C PHE A 213 -5.22 0.50 -10.77
N THR A 214 -5.12 1.82 -10.80
CA THR A 214 -4.86 2.64 -9.60
C THR A 214 -5.94 2.43 -8.55
N ARG A 215 -7.22 2.53 -8.95
CA ARG A 215 -8.38 2.36 -8.06
C ARG A 215 -8.51 0.95 -7.50
N MET A 216 -8.19 -0.06 -8.31
CA MET A 216 -8.35 -1.46 -7.94
C MET A 216 -7.17 -1.95 -7.08
N LEU A 217 -5.94 -1.53 -7.36
CA LEU A 217 -4.74 -2.08 -6.71
C LEU A 217 -4.24 -1.25 -5.54
N ARG A 218 -4.27 0.09 -5.60
CA ARG A 218 -3.71 0.91 -4.52
C ARG A 218 -4.61 0.87 -3.28
N SER A 219 -4.00 0.68 -2.11
CA SER A 219 -4.67 0.95 -0.84
C SER A 219 -4.98 2.45 -0.71
N GLY A 220 -6.03 2.79 0.05
CA GLY A 220 -6.38 4.18 0.33
C GLY A 220 -5.40 4.88 1.27
N ILE A 221 -4.33 4.20 1.69
CA ILE A 221 -3.35 4.70 2.65
C ILE A 221 -2.42 5.63 1.86
N PRO A 222 -2.30 6.91 2.25
CA PRO A 222 -1.44 7.82 1.52
C PRO A 222 0.02 7.29 1.47
N PRO A 223 0.72 7.45 0.32
CA PRO A 223 2.04 6.87 0.07
C PRO A 223 3.15 7.43 0.97
N SER A 224 2.84 8.43 1.81
CA SER A 224 3.54 8.72 3.05
C SER A 224 2.63 9.65 3.87
N PHE A 225 2.57 9.46 5.19
CA PHE A 225 2.04 10.50 6.09
C PHE A 225 3.03 11.67 6.26
N ASN A 226 4.12 11.69 5.46
CA ASN A 226 5.05 12.81 5.35
C ASN A 226 4.54 13.83 4.32
N TRP A 227 3.74 14.77 4.82
CA TRP A 227 3.84 16.24 4.76
C TRP A 227 4.49 16.99 3.56
N LYS A 228 5.19 16.38 2.59
CA LYS A 228 5.88 17.10 1.48
C LYS A 228 5.76 16.50 0.08
N MET A 229 5.21 15.30 -0.12
CA MET A 229 5.18 14.67 -1.46
C MET A 229 3.85 14.81 -2.24
N GLN A 230 2.90 15.63 -1.77
CA GLN A 230 1.73 16.02 -2.56
C GLN A 230 2.02 17.06 -3.66
N SER A 231 3.23 17.64 -3.68
CA SER A 231 3.58 18.71 -4.64
C SER A 231 3.78 18.22 -6.09
N GLN A 232 4.12 16.94 -6.33
CA GLN A 232 4.53 16.51 -7.67
C GLN A 232 3.49 15.73 -8.50
N LEU A 233 2.38 15.27 -7.94
CA LEU A 233 1.26 14.72 -8.74
C LEU A 233 0.10 15.70 -8.97
N ALA A 234 0.01 16.79 -8.21
CA ALA A 234 -1.06 17.78 -8.36
C ALA A 234 -0.73 18.93 -9.35
N SER A 235 0.52 19.04 -9.83
CA SER A 235 0.95 20.14 -10.71
C SER A 235 0.86 19.87 -12.21
N GLN A 236 0.42 18.69 -12.66
CA GLN A 236 0.02 18.53 -14.05
C GLN A 236 -1.42 19.04 -14.22
N LYS A 237 -1.53 20.36 -14.42
CA LYS A 237 -2.69 20.99 -15.08
C LYS A 237 -2.98 20.21 -16.36
N LEU A 238 -3.95 19.29 -16.29
CA LEU A 238 -4.61 18.74 -17.46
C LEU A 238 -5.33 19.93 -18.13
N LYS A 239 -4.67 20.53 -19.14
CA LYS A 239 -5.28 21.60 -19.94
C LYS A 239 -6.53 21.02 -20.60
N HIS A 240 -7.67 21.61 -20.26
CA HIS A 240 -8.94 21.56 -20.99
C HIS A 240 -9.34 20.21 -21.59
N VAL A 241 -9.90 19.34 -20.75
CA VAL A 241 -10.99 18.46 -21.20
C VAL A 241 -12.26 19.01 -20.59
N SER A 242 -13.18 19.47 -21.45
CA SER A 242 -14.52 19.90 -21.06
C SER A 242 -15.31 18.71 -20.51
N MET A 243 -15.15 18.42 -19.22
CA MET A 243 -16.01 17.51 -18.47
C MET A 243 -17.27 18.26 -18.03
N LYS A 244 -18.17 18.52 -18.98
CA LYS A 244 -19.59 18.60 -18.62
C LYS A 244 -20.04 17.15 -18.37
N ASP A 245 -20.66 16.90 -17.21
CA ASP A 245 -21.27 15.63 -16.78
C ASP A 245 -20.41 14.58 -16.05
N VAL A 246 -19.56 14.99 -15.11
CA VAL A 246 -19.25 14.15 -13.93
C VAL A 246 -19.39 14.98 -12.66
N LYS A 247 -20.59 14.94 -12.07
CA LYS A 247 -20.84 15.45 -10.72
C LYS A 247 -19.83 14.80 -9.77
N HIS A 248 -18.94 15.60 -9.20
CA HIS A 248 -18.17 15.20 -8.01
C HIS A 248 -19.13 15.16 -6.83
N ALA A 249 -19.95 14.11 -6.75
CA ALA A 249 -20.59 13.75 -5.50
C ALA A 249 -19.51 13.08 -4.65
N ALA A 250 -19.17 13.67 -3.51
CA ALA A 250 -18.49 12.93 -2.45
C ALA A 250 -19.29 11.63 -2.24
N ALA A 251 -18.62 10.49 -2.39
CA ALA A 251 -19.27 9.20 -2.19
C ALA A 251 -19.80 9.19 -0.74
N ALA A 252 -21.11 9.27 -0.59
CA ALA A 252 -21.79 9.15 0.69
C ALA A 252 -21.99 7.68 1.02
N CYS A 253 -22.09 7.35 2.31
CA CYS A 253 -22.41 5.98 2.70
C CYS A 253 -23.80 5.56 2.18
N PRO A 254 -24.01 4.28 1.85
CA PRO A 254 -25.33 3.79 1.43
C PRO A 254 -26.40 4.09 2.48
N SER A 255 -27.59 4.47 2.04
CA SER A 255 -28.75 4.78 2.90
C SER A 255 -29.40 3.55 3.54
N ASN A 256 -28.82 2.36 3.32
CA ASN A 256 -29.41 1.06 3.66
C ASN A 256 -29.33 0.72 5.16
N VAL A 257 -28.55 1.49 5.93
CA VAL A 257 -28.40 1.32 7.38
C VAL A 257 -29.24 2.40 8.05
N HIS A 258 -30.18 2.00 8.92
CA HIS A 258 -30.99 2.93 9.68
C HIS A 258 -30.17 3.50 10.85
N TRP A 259 -29.75 4.75 10.73
CA TRP A 259 -29.14 5.51 11.82
C TRP A 259 -30.27 6.19 12.59
N THR A 260 -30.32 6.03 13.91
CA THR A 260 -31.34 6.70 14.73
C THR A 260 -31.24 8.22 14.55
N ASP A 261 -32.34 8.83 14.14
CA ASP A 261 -32.45 10.28 13.95
C ASP A 261 -32.33 11.06 15.27
N ASP A 262 -31.87 12.29 15.10
CA ASP A 262 -31.52 13.35 16.05
C ASP A 262 -32.37 13.45 17.34
N GLY A 263 -32.02 12.64 18.34
CA GLY A 263 -32.34 12.94 19.75
C GLY A 263 -31.13 13.56 20.44
N LEU A 264 -31.12 14.90 20.60
CA LEU A 264 -30.06 15.66 21.28
C LEU A 264 -29.68 15.11 22.67
N GLU A 265 -30.59 14.41 23.34
CA GLU A 265 -30.40 13.83 24.68
C GLU A 265 -29.41 12.63 24.73
N ARG A 266 -28.93 12.12 23.58
CA ARG A 266 -28.00 10.97 23.51
C ARG A 266 -26.60 11.31 23.03
N ASP A 267 -26.33 12.58 22.71
CA ASP A 267 -25.06 13.02 22.16
C ASP A 267 -24.02 13.26 23.27
N LEU A 268 -22.79 12.81 23.03
CA LEU A 268 -21.66 12.95 23.96
C LEU A 268 -20.73 14.05 23.46
N TYR A 269 -20.59 15.13 24.24
CA TYR A 269 -19.62 16.19 23.94
C TYR A 269 -18.29 15.86 24.59
N ILE A 270 -17.29 15.56 23.77
CA ILE A 270 -15.96 15.17 24.24
C ILE A 270 -15.15 16.43 24.54
N GLN A 271 -14.61 16.51 25.75
CA GLN A 271 -13.84 17.66 26.23
C GLN A 271 -12.33 17.41 26.22
N THR A 272 -11.91 16.16 26.07
CA THR A 272 -10.51 15.71 26.02
C THR A 272 -10.04 15.53 24.59
N THR A 273 -8.72 15.58 24.37
CA THR A 273 -8.15 15.37 23.02
C THR A 273 -8.28 13.93 22.54
N THR A 274 -8.43 12.97 23.46
CA THR A 274 -8.67 11.56 23.17
C THR A 274 -10.16 11.24 23.31
N VAL A 275 -10.70 10.46 22.37
CA VAL A 275 -12.06 9.94 22.35
C VAL A 275 -12.04 8.42 22.24
N THR A 276 -12.86 7.76 23.06
CA THR A 276 -12.93 6.29 23.11
C THR A 276 -14.35 5.82 22.83
N VAL A 277 -14.46 4.76 22.03
CA VAL A 277 -15.71 4.08 21.72
C VAL A 277 -15.63 2.70 22.35
N LEU A 278 -16.38 2.46 23.43
CA LEU A 278 -16.31 1.23 24.23
C LEU A 278 -17.24 0.11 23.71
N ALA A 279 -18.15 0.42 22.77
CA ALA A 279 -19.05 -0.54 22.12
C ALA A 279 -19.83 0.12 20.97
N MET A 280 -20.65 -0.66 20.26
CA MET A 280 -21.82 -0.18 19.50
C MET A 280 -22.90 0.38 20.43
N ASP A 281 -22.60 1.50 21.08
CA ASP A 281 -23.46 2.15 22.06
C ASP A 281 -24.59 2.99 21.43
N GLY A 282 -24.57 3.14 20.09
CA GLY A 282 -25.56 3.91 19.35
C GLY A 282 -25.48 5.42 19.60
N ARG A 283 -24.41 5.92 20.23
CA ARG A 283 -24.27 7.34 20.59
C ARG A 283 -23.39 8.09 19.60
N ARG A 284 -23.73 9.36 19.39
CA ARG A 284 -22.94 10.30 18.58
C ARG A 284 -22.00 11.08 19.49
N ARG A 285 -20.75 11.23 19.09
CA ARG A 285 -19.73 11.98 19.82
C ARG A 285 -19.41 13.26 19.08
N TRP A 286 -19.50 14.40 19.73
CA TRP A 286 -19.16 15.72 19.21
C TRP A 286 -17.78 16.15 19.69
N LEU A 287 -16.93 16.53 18.74
CA LEU A 287 -15.57 16.97 18.96
C LEU A 287 -15.43 18.38 18.41
N ASP A 288 -15.05 19.33 19.25
CA ASP A 288 -14.76 20.70 18.82
C ASP A 288 -13.33 20.78 18.30
N ILE A 289 -13.18 20.97 16.99
CA ILE A 289 -11.88 20.93 16.30
C ILE A 289 -10.96 22.04 16.81
N GLN A 290 -11.48 23.25 17.03
CA GLN A 290 -10.67 24.39 17.46
C GLN A 290 -10.25 24.26 18.93
N LYS A 291 -11.16 23.80 19.79
CA LYS A 291 -10.84 23.59 21.21
C LYS A 291 -9.87 22.43 21.40
N LEU A 292 -10.13 21.29 20.80
CA LEU A 292 -9.35 20.06 20.99
C LEU A 292 -8.03 20.07 20.20
N GLY A 293 -7.98 20.79 19.08
CA GLY A 293 -6.78 21.00 18.28
C GLY A 293 -5.88 22.16 18.75
N SER A 294 -6.21 22.80 19.87
CA SER A 294 -5.35 23.81 20.49
C SER A 294 -3.99 23.26 20.92
N ASN A 295 -3.03 24.13 21.24
CA ASN A 295 -1.65 23.76 21.63
C ASN A 295 -0.89 22.94 20.57
N GLY A 296 -1.13 23.20 19.29
CA GLY A 296 -0.42 22.54 18.19
C GLY A 296 -0.95 21.14 17.83
N LYS A 297 -2.06 20.70 18.42
CA LYS A 297 -2.71 19.39 18.13
C LYS A 297 -3.60 19.44 16.88
N ASN A 298 -3.04 19.97 15.80
CA ASN A 298 -3.75 20.27 14.56
C ASN A 298 -3.99 19.05 13.64
N HIS A 299 -3.72 17.83 14.12
CA HIS A 299 -4.01 16.59 13.40
C HIS A 299 -5.02 15.75 14.18
N PHE A 300 -5.84 15.00 13.47
CA PHE A 300 -6.76 14.03 14.06
C PHE A 300 -6.54 12.65 13.45
N ILE A 301 -6.39 11.65 14.30
CA ILE A 301 -6.34 10.24 13.91
C ILE A 301 -7.46 9.48 14.60
N PHE A 302 -8.06 8.52 13.90
CA PHE A 302 -9.07 7.62 14.44
C PHE A 302 -8.82 6.19 13.96
N VAL A 303 -8.63 5.29 14.91
CA VAL A 303 -8.30 3.88 14.70
C VAL A 303 -9.46 3.06 15.23
N THR A 304 -9.99 2.14 14.43
CA THR A 304 -11.21 1.41 14.80
C THR A 304 -11.23 -0.02 14.24
N ASN A 305 -11.94 -0.90 14.96
CA ASN A 305 -12.36 -2.20 14.45
C ASN A 305 -13.76 -2.19 13.81
N LEU A 306 -14.47 -1.05 13.85
CA LEU A 306 -15.80 -0.89 13.28
C LEU A 306 -15.72 -0.71 11.78
N ALA A 307 -16.58 -1.41 11.06
CA ALA A 307 -16.68 -1.28 9.61
C ALA A 307 -17.17 0.14 9.23
N PRO A 308 -16.50 0.83 8.29
CA PRO A 308 -16.99 2.11 7.75
C PRO A 308 -18.40 1.95 7.16
N CYS A 309 -19.24 2.99 7.31
CA CYS A 309 -20.64 3.07 6.84
C CYS A 309 -21.67 2.18 7.55
N SER A 310 -21.27 1.02 8.08
CA SER A 310 -22.17 0.08 8.76
C SER A 310 -22.01 0.06 10.29
N GLY A 311 -20.79 0.22 10.79
CA GLY A 311 -20.50 0.29 12.23
C GLY A 311 -20.20 1.72 12.72
N VAL A 312 -19.60 2.56 11.88
CA VAL A 312 -19.23 3.93 12.24
C VAL A 312 -19.42 4.89 11.06
N ARG A 313 -19.80 6.14 11.36
CA ARG A 313 -19.89 7.26 10.41
C ARG A 313 -19.23 8.52 10.96
N LEU A 314 -18.51 9.22 10.12
CA LEU A 314 -17.82 10.45 10.46
C LEU A 314 -18.34 11.60 9.59
N HIS A 315 -18.67 12.72 10.25
CA HIS A 315 -19.13 13.93 9.58
C HIS A 315 -18.37 15.16 10.06
N MET A 316 -18.03 16.05 9.13
CA MET A 316 -17.42 17.34 9.42
C MET A 316 -18.45 18.46 9.24
N TRP A 317 -18.52 19.34 10.25
CA TRP A 317 -19.49 20.42 10.34
C TRP A 317 -18.78 21.76 10.15
N PRO A 318 -19.16 22.57 9.15
CA PRO A 318 -18.48 23.82 8.83
C PRO A 318 -18.67 24.87 9.93
N GLU A 319 -17.74 25.82 9.99
CA GLU A 319 -17.87 26.99 10.86
C GLU A 319 -19.00 27.92 10.38
N LYS A 320 -19.77 28.49 11.32
CA LYS A 320 -20.83 29.44 10.98
C LYS A 320 -20.21 30.72 10.41
N GLY A 321 -20.40 30.97 9.12
CA GLY A 321 -20.07 32.25 8.48
C GLY A 321 -19.03 32.21 7.33
N THR A 322 -18.40 31.06 7.04
CA THR A 322 -17.33 30.97 6.03
C THR A 322 -17.80 30.63 4.61
N SER A 323 -19.11 30.45 4.36
CA SER A 323 -19.63 30.19 3.00
C SER A 323 -20.81 31.09 2.61
N ASN A 324 -20.67 31.81 1.48
CA ASN A 324 -21.70 32.63 0.80
C ASN A 324 -22.82 31.78 0.13
N SER A 325 -23.14 30.60 0.66
CA SER A 325 -24.17 29.72 0.10
C SER A 325 -25.46 29.81 0.93
N ASN A 326 -26.61 29.97 0.28
CA ASN A 326 -27.94 30.04 0.92
C ASN A 326 -28.49 28.67 1.36
N LEU A 327 -27.64 27.64 1.52
CA LEU A 327 -28.05 26.29 1.88
C LEU A 327 -28.22 26.13 3.40
N PRO A 328 -29.22 25.38 3.90
CA PRO A 328 -29.36 25.04 5.32
C PRO A 328 -28.09 24.38 5.88
N LEU A 329 -27.81 24.55 7.19
CA LEU A 329 -26.62 23.98 7.85
C LEU A 329 -26.49 22.45 7.64
N SER A 330 -27.61 21.72 7.59
CA SER A 330 -27.63 20.27 7.31
C SER A 330 -27.17 19.90 5.90
N GLY A 331 -27.33 20.80 4.92
CA GLY A 331 -26.87 20.61 3.54
C GLY A 331 -25.39 20.95 3.33
N ARG A 332 -24.69 21.43 4.37
CA ARG A 332 -23.25 21.76 4.32
C ARG A 332 -22.37 20.76 5.09
N VAL A 333 -22.99 19.77 5.73
CA VAL A 333 -22.28 18.71 6.44
C VAL A 333 -21.60 17.81 5.42
N VAL A 334 -20.31 17.54 5.63
CA VAL A 334 -19.54 16.67 4.75
C VAL A 334 -19.36 15.33 5.42
N GLU A 335 -19.95 14.27 4.86
CA GLU A 335 -19.65 12.91 5.28
C GLU A 335 -18.24 12.51 4.78
N VAL A 336 -17.40 12.08 5.71
CA VAL A 336 -16.00 11.69 5.44
C VAL A 336 -15.73 10.22 5.73
N THR A 337 -16.76 9.44 6.07
CA THR A 337 -16.66 8.02 6.39
C THR A 337 -15.96 7.21 5.30
N LEU A 338 -16.20 7.49 4.02
CA LEU A 338 -15.56 6.75 2.92
C LEU A 338 -14.12 7.17 2.64
N LYS A 339 -13.58 8.19 3.33
CA LYS A 339 -12.14 8.47 3.37
C LYS A 339 -11.39 7.56 4.37
N MET A 340 -12.10 6.80 5.21
CA MET A 340 -11.49 5.82 6.10
C MET A 340 -10.78 4.74 5.28
N VAL A 341 -9.62 4.33 5.75
CA VAL A 341 -8.77 3.38 5.05
C VAL A 341 -8.76 2.05 5.77
N SER A 342 -9.12 0.98 5.05
CA SER A 342 -9.03 -0.38 5.55
C SER A 342 -7.58 -0.82 5.69
N ILE A 343 -7.29 -1.45 6.84
CA ILE A 343 -6.01 -2.10 7.13
C ILE A 343 -6.26 -3.60 7.35
N PRO A 344 -5.27 -4.47 7.08
CA PRO A 344 -5.41 -5.88 7.38
C PRO A 344 -5.62 -6.07 8.88
N SER A 345 -6.76 -6.65 9.26
CA SER A 345 -7.01 -7.14 10.61
C SER A 345 -6.90 -8.66 10.57
N GLY A 346 -6.11 -9.25 11.47
CA GLY A 346 -6.13 -10.70 11.67
C GLY A 346 -7.54 -11.20 12.02
N PRO A 347 -7.80 -12.53 11.94
CA PRO A 347 -9.08 -13.08 12.35
C PRO A 347 -9.39 -12.65 13.78
N ALA A 348 -10.63 -12.23 14.03
CA ALA A 348 -11.06 -11.92 15.39
C ALA A 348 -10.83 -13.16 16.27
N PRO A 349 -10.28 -13.01 17.48
CA PRO A 349 -10.01 -14.15 18.35
C PRO A 349 -11.31 -14.93 18.59
N THR A 350 -11.27 -16.23 18.31
CA THR A 350 -12.44 -17.11 18.44
C THR A 350 -12.84 -17.23 19.90
N GLN A 351 -14.12 -16.98 20.20
CA GLN A 351 -14.68 -17.26 21.53
C GLN A 351 -14.72 -18.78 21.75
N ILE A 352 -13.99 -19.26 22.76
CA ILE A 352 -13.99 -20.67 23.15
C ILE A 352 -15.32 -21.03 23.83
N GLU A 353 -15.93 -20.07 24.54
CA GLU A 353 -17.23 -20.24 25.19
C GLU A 353 -18.17 -19.07 24.85
N PRO A 354 -19.46 -19.32 24.61
CA PRO A 354 -20.45 -18.25 24.39
C PRO A 354 -20.49 -17.28 25.58
N GLY A 355 -20.12 -16.02 25.34
CA GLY A 355 -20.12 -14.97 26.37
C GLY A 355 -18.82 -14.81 27.16
N SER A 356 -17.77 -15.59 26.89
CA SER A 356 -16.44 -15.33 27.45
C SER A 356 -15.77 -14.12 26.79
N GLN A 357 -14.91 -13.42 27.54
CA GLN A 357 -14.16 -12.29 27.02
C GLN A 357 -12.99 -12.80 26.17
N THR A 358 -12.92 -12.38 24.92
CA THR A 358 -11.79 -12.64 24.03
C THR A 358 -10.83 -11.47 23.99
N GLU A 359 -9.58 -11.74 23.60
CA GLU A 359 -8.61 -10.69 23.27
C GLU A 359 -9.24 -9.70 22.27
N GLN A 360 -8.89 -8.43 22.41
CA GLN A 360 -9.46 -7.39 21.56
C GLN A 360 -9.03 -7.59 20.11
N ALA A 361 -9.98 -7.48 19.18
CA ALA A 361 -9.68 -7.61 17.77
C ALA A 361 -8.74 -6.46 17.31
N PRO A 362 -7.77 -6.75 16.43
CA PRO A 362 -6.96 -5.71 15.82
C PRO A 362 -7.82 -4.66 15.11
N PRO A 363 -7.35 -3.40 15.05
CA PRO A 363 -7.99 -2.40 14.21
C PRO A 363 -8.10 -2.88 12.75
N SER A 364 -9.20 -2.53 12.11
CA SER A 364 -9.51 -2.87 10.72
C SER A 364 -9.62 -1.64 9.81
N ALA A 365 -9.69 -0.45 10.41
CA ALA A 365 -9.67 0.80 9.68
C ALA A 365 -8.95 1.92 10.43
N VAL A 366 -8.34 2.82 9.66
CA VAL A 366 -7.68 4.05 10.14
C VAL A 366 -8.22 5.23 9.36
N PHE A 367 -8.43 6.34 10.05
CA PHE A 367 -8.82 7.62 9.49
C PHE A 367 -7.88 8.70 10.00
N TRP A 368 -7.47 9.59 9.10
CA TRP A 368 -6.51 10.63 9.40
C TRP A 368 -6.94 11.92 8.73
N LEU A 369 -6.83 13.03 9.47
CA LEU A 369 -7.05 14.38 8.97
C LEU A 369 -5.87 15.26 9.33
N GLY A 370 -5.32 15.95 8.33
CA GLY A 370 -4.33 17.00 8.54
C GLY A 370 -4.95 18.38 8.75
N PRO A 371 -4.13 19.42 8.96
CA PRO A 371 -4.59 20.79 9.15
C PRO A 371 -5.42 21.31 7.97
N GLU A 372 -5.03 20.95 6.74
CA GLU A 372 -5.74 21.33 5.51
C GLU A 372 -7.12 20.67 5.41
N ASP A 373 -7.27 19.43 5.89
CA ASP A 373 -8.56 18.72 5.90
C ASP A 373 -9.52 19.30 6.95
N LEU A 374 -8.98 19.77 8.07
CA LEU A 374 -9.74 20.34 9.19
C LEU A 374 -10.08 21.83 8.97
N HIS A 375 -9.39 22.50 8.04
CA HIS A 375 -9.58 23.92 7.77
C HIS A 375 -11.02 24.23 7.32
N GLY A 376 -11.64 25.23 7.96
CA GLY A 376 -13.02 25.67 7.67
C GLY A 376 -14.11 24.85 8.38
N PHE A 377 -13.75 23.84 9.17
CA PHE A 377 -14.68 23.04 9.98
C PHE A 377 -14.58 23.38 11.47
N ARG A 378 -15.72 23.40 12.16
CA ARG A 378 -15.80 23.65 13.61
C ARG A 378 -15.94 22.37 14.41
N PHE A 379 -16.74 21.42 13.95
CA PHE A 379 -16.99 20.17 14.66
C PHE A 379 -16.72 18.95 13.80
N LEU A 380 -16.21 17.90 14.44
CA LEU A 380 -16.16 16.54 13.93
C LEU A 380 -17.12 15.70 14.76
N THR A 381 -17.98 14.94 14.11
CA THR A 381 -18.87 13.99 14.80
C THR A 381 -18.58 12.55 14.41
N ILE A 382 -18.51 11.68 15.42
CA ILE A 382 -18.37 10.24 15.26
C ILE A 382 -19.68 9.59 15.70
N SER A 383 -20.42 9.05 14.73
CA SER A 383 -21.65 8.30 14.98
C SER A 383 -21.34 6.82 14.97
N VAL A 384 -21.82 6.10 15.98
CA VAL A 384 -21.66 4.65 16.07
C VAL A 384 -23.01 3.99 15.86
N ALA A 385 -23.06 2.94 15.05
CA ALA A 385 -24.31 2.25 14.77
C ALA A 385 -24.89 1.65 16.07
N PRO A 386 -26.21 1.75 16.29
CA PRO A 386 -26.87 0.99 17.33
C PRO A 386 -26.79 -0.50 16.98
N ARG A 387 -26.60 -1.37 17.97
CA ARG A 387 -26.37 -2.81 17.74
C ARG A 387 -27.41 -3.42 16.79
N PRO A 388 -27.02 -4.21 15.77
CA PRO A 388 -27.89 -5.28 15.31
C PRO A 388 -28.06 -6.26 16.48
N THR A 389 -29.26 -6.78 16.68
CA THR A 389 -29.60 -7.81 17.68
C THR A 389 -28.76 -9.08 17.49
N VAL A 390 -27.52 -9.07 17.98
CA VAL A 390 -26.69 -10.25 18.18
C VAL A 390 -26.81 -10.57 19.67
N SER A 391 -27.36 -11.75 19.96
CA SER A 391 -27.49 -12.27 21.33
C SER A 391 -26.11 -12.40 21.97
N GLY A 392 -25.92 -11.71 23.10
CA GLY A 392 -24.67 -11.70 23.85
C GLY A 392 -24.32 -10.31 24.38
N ARG A 393 -23.96 -10.21 25.67
CA ARG A 393 -23.40 -8.99 26.26
C ARG A 393 -21.94 -8.88 25.77
N PRO A 394 -21.54 -7.85 24.99
CA PRO A 394 -20.13 -7.56 24.83
C PRO A 394 -19.57 -7.14 26.19
N PRO A 395 -18.31 -7.46 26.49
CA PRO A 395 -17.70 -7.08 27.74
C PRO A 395 -17.78 -5.56 27.92
N PRO A 396 -18.13 -5.05 29.12
CA PRO A 396 -18.44 -3.64 29.35
C PRO A 396 -17.25 -2.66 29.21
N ALA A 397 -16.10 -3.06 28.66
CA ALA A 397 -14.85 -2.28 28.70
C ALA A 397 -13.91 -2.42 27.47
N ALA A 398 -14.33 -2.99 26.33
CA ALA A 398 -13.43 -3.16 25.17
C ALA A 398 -13.49 -1.96 24.19
N SER A 399 -12.36 -1.29 23.94
CA SER A 399 -12.29 -0.12 23.06
C SER A 399 -12.44 -0.46 21.56
N MET A 400 -13.64 -0.39 21.00
CA MET A 400 -13.90 -0.59 19.56
C MET A 400 -13.28 0.51 18.67
N ALA A 401 -13.06 1.70 19.20
CA ALA A 401 -12.35 2.74 18.49
C ALA A 401 -11.67 3.72 19.45
N VAL A 402 -10.54 4.27 18.99
CA VAL A 402 -9.83 5.35 19.67
C VAL A 402 -9.53 6.44 18.66
N GLY A 403 -9.90 7.67 18.97
CA GLY A 403 -9.53 8.87 18.22
C GLY A 403 -8.72 9.81 19.08
N GLN A 404 -7.83 10.57 18.46
CA GLN A 404 -7.00 11.54 19.18
C GLN A 404 -6.67 12.75 18.30
N PHE A 405 -6.84 13.94 18.87
CA PHE A 405 -6.16 15.16 18.42
C PHE A 405 -4.75 15.19 18.98
N PHE A 406 -3.75 15.30 18.11
CA PHE A 406 -2.35 15.17 18.50
C PHE A 406 -1.44 16.05 17.64
N ASN A 407 -0.23 16.27 18.14
CA ASN A 407 0.85 16.89 17.40
C ASN A 407 1.81 15.78 16.92
N PRO A 408 2.04 15.61 15.61
CA PRO A 408 2.95 14.59 15.08
C PRO A 408 4.37 14.65 15.64
N GLU A 409 4.84 15.83 16.07
CA GLU A 409 6.17 15.99 16.67
C GLU A 409 6.27 15.38 18.08
N GLU A 410 5.17 15.28 18.84
CA GLU A 410 5.17 14.67 20.19
C GLU A 410 5.43 13.15 20.14
N GLY A 411 5.02 12.49 19.07
CA GLY A 411 5.18 11.04 18.89
C GLY A 411 6.46 10.65 18.16
N LYS A 412 7.34 11.60 17.83
CA LYS A 412 8.51 11.36 16.97
C LYS A 412 9.68 10.78 17.76
N ILE A 413 10.20 9.64 17.30
CA ILE A 413 11.35 8.95 17.88
C ILE A 413 12.36 8.69 16.76
N GLU A 414 13.58 9.21 16.90
CA GLU A 414 14.63 9.03 15.91
C GLU A 414 15.66 7.99 16.38
N PHE A 415 16.00 7.06 15.48
CA PHE A 415 17.04 6.05 15.68
C PHE A 415 18.24 6.39 14.81
N PRO A 416 19.24 7.12 15.34
CA PRO A 416 20.47 7.40 14.61
C PRO A 416 21.29 6.12 14.38
N PRO A 417 22.19 6.09 13.38
CA PRO A 417 22.93 4.88 13.01
C PRO A 417 23.66 4.22 14.18
N LEU A 418 24.31 5.03 15.04
CA LEU A 418 25.05 4.53 16.20
C LEU A 418 24.13 3.79 17.19
N SER A 419 22.93 4.30 17.43
CA SER A 419 21.95 3.65 18.33
C SER A 419 21.49 2.30 17.78
N MET A 420 21.28 2.23 16.46
CA MET A 420 20.91 0.98 15.78
C MET A 420 22.03 -0.05 15.88
N LEU A 421 23.29 0.35 15.65
CA LEU A 421 24.44 -0.54 15.75
C LEU A 421 24.72 -0.98 17.19
N GLN A 422 24.55 -0.10 18.19
CA GLN A 422 24.70 -0.48 19.60
C GLN A 422 23.68 -1.54 20.03
N SER A 423 22.52 -1.58 19.40
CA SER A 423 21.49 -2.59 19.69
C SER A 423 21.91 -4.03 19.38
N PHE A 424 23.02 -4.24 18.66
CA PHE A 424 23.65 -5.55 18.49
C PHE A 424 24.19 -6.15 19.79
N TYR A 425 24.61 -5.29 20.72
CA TYR A 425 25.30 -5.70 21.94
C TYR A 425 24.51 -5.35 23.22
N SER A 426 23.64 -4.35 23.16
CA SER A 426 22.89 -3.87 24.32
C SER A 426 21.41 -3.70 23.97
N HIS A 427 20.56 -4.45 24.68
CA HIS A 427 19.11 -4.33 24.59
C HIS A 427 18.64 -3.19 25.48
N LYS A 428 18.23 -2.07 24.90
CA LYS A 428 17.60 -0.97 25.63
C LYS A 428 16.09 -1.14 25.59
N GLU A 429 15.51 -1.51 26.73
CA GLU A 429 14.07 -1.47 26.92
C GLU A 429 13.64 -0.06 27.31
N THR A 430 12.59 0.44 26.69
CA THR A 430 11.95 1.71 27.03
C THR A 430 10.52 1.48 27.47
N LEU A 431 10.08 2.21 28.49
CA LEU A 431 8.70 2.16 28.97
C LEU A 431 7.91 3.30 28.33
N VAL A 432 6.94 2.95 27.50
CA VAL A 432 5.90 3.87 27.04
C VAL A 432 4.79 3.86 28.09
N LYS A 433 4.64 4.99 28.78
CA LYS A 433 3.61 5.18 29.81
C LYS A 433 2.24 5.41 29.16
N GLU A 434 1.18 5.25 29.95
CA GLU A 434 -0.18 5.64 29.58
C GLU A 434 -0.25 7.13 29.18
N ASP A 435 -1.32 7.51 28.47
CA ASP A 435 -1.54 8.84 27.90
C ASP A 435 -0.51 9.28 26.84
N HIS A 436 0.20 8.32 26.24
CA HIS A 436 1.06 8.58 25.10
C HIS A 436 0.26 8.96 23.82
N PRO A 437 0.88 9.54 22.79
CA PRO A 437 0.22 9.73 21.50
C PRO A 437 -0.20 8.40 20.85
N LEU A 438 -1.41 8.32 20.29
CA LEU A 438 -1.96 7.15 19.58
C LEU A 438 -1.07 6.76 18.40
N ALA A 439 -0.45 7.74 17.76
CA ALA A 439 0.45 7.59 16.62
C ALA A 439 1.88 7.95 17.02
N LEU A 440 2.77 6.95 17.05
CA LEU A 440 4.20 7.12 17.31
C LEU A 440 4.96 6.97 15.98
N ASN A 441 5.79 7.95 15.64
CA ASN A 441 6.55 7.98 14.41
C ASN A 441 8.01 7.62 14.67
N LEU A 442 8.41 6.40 14.32
CA LEU A 442 9.78 5.91 14.46
C LEU A 442 10.54 6.14 13.15
N SER A 443 11.58 6.97 13.19
CA SER A 443 12.44 7.27 12.03
C SER A 443 13.79 6.57 12.17
N PHE A 444 14.06 5.61 11.30
CA PHE A 444 15.34 4.89 11.25
C PHE A 444 16.26 5.55 10.22
N ALA A 445 17.44 5.96 10.66
CA ALA A 445 18.42 6.61 9.80
C ALA A 445 19.05 5.64 8.78
N LEU A 446 19.04 4.34 9.06
CA LEU A 446 19.44 3.29 8.15
C LEU A 446 18.20 2.49 7.73
N SER A 447 18.11 2.17 6.45
CA SER A 447 16.99 1.43 5.89
C SER A 447 16.85 0.07 6.58
N LEU A 448 15.61 -0.27 6.95
CA LEU A 448 15.27 -1.59 7.50
C LEU A 448 15.38 -2.71 6.44
N GLY A 449 15.63 -2.35 5.18
CA GLY A 449 16.02 -3.27 4.13
C GLY A 449 17.49 -3.71 4.21
N LEU A 450 18.36 -2.92 4.86
CA LEU A 450 19.74 -3.27 5.14
C LEU A 450 19.89 -3.83 6.56
N LEU A 451 19.33 -3.14 7.55
CA LEU A 451 19.35 -3.55 8.96
C LEU A 451 17.92 -3.77 9.47
N PRO A 452 17.34 -4.95 9.24
CA PRO A 452 16.08 -5.33 9.85
C PRO A 452 16.07 -5.14 11.36
N VAL A 453 14.94 -4.69 11.90
CA VAL A 453 14.79 -4.41 13.32
C VAL A 453 13.64 -5.25 13.88
N THR A 454 13.92 -6.00 14.94
CA THR A 454 12.90 -6.62 15.77
C THR A 454 12.32 -5.56 16.71
N LEU A 455 11.05 -5.23 16.50
CA LEU A 455 10.27 -4.34 17.34
C LEU A 455 9.34 -5.18 18.22
N SER A 456 9.56 -5.13 19.53
CA SER A 456 8.68 -5.78 20.51
C SER A 456 7.93 -4.75 21.34
N LEU A 457 6.62 -4.95 21.46
CA LEU A 457 5.70 -4.18 22.29
C LEU A 457 4.98 -5.16 23.22
N LYS A 458 5.37 -5.18 24.49
CA LYS A 458 4.70 -5.97 25.53
C LYS A 458 3.86 -5.05 26.40
N THR A 459 2.55 -5.29 26.45
CA THR A 459 1.65 -4.54 27.33
C THR A 459 1.99 -4.82 28.79
N VAL A 460 2.17 -3.76 29.58
CA VAL A 460 2.51 -3.83 31.01
C VAL A 460 1.44 -3.22 31.92
N GLY A 461 0.55 -2.40 31.36
CA GLY A 461 -0.57 -1.80 32.11
C GLY A 461 -1.69 -1.31 31.19
N CYS A 462 -2.86 -1.08 31.78
CA CYS A 462 -4.10 -0.67 31.09
C CYS A 462 -5.02 0.15 32.01
N GLY A 463 -4.44 1.02 32.85
CA GLY A 463 -5.18 1.95 33.71
C GLY A 463 -5.90 1.32 34.92
N ILE A 464 -5.61 0.05 35.25
CA ILE A 464 -6.15 -0.60 36.45
C ILE A 464 -5.20 -0.32 37.62
N LYS A 465 -5.66 0.41 38.65
CA LYS A 465 -4.90 0.57 39.89
C LYS A 465 -4.82 -0.78 40.61
N ASN A 466 -3.61 -1.23 40.91
CA ASN A 466 -3.36 -2.42 41.73
C ASN A 466 -3.83 -2.17 43.18
N SER A 467 -5.12 -2.32 43.44
CA SER A 467 -5.62 -2.52 44.80
C SER A 467 -6.02 -3.99 44.93
N GLU A 468 -5.28 -4.72 45.77
CA GLU A 468 -5.65 -6.01 46.38
C GLU A 468 -5.32 -7.34 45.66
N LEU A 469 -4.10 -7.56 45.17
CA LEU A 469 -3.59 -8.93 44.95
C LEU A 469 -2.10 -9.05 45.36
N PRO A 470 -1.73 -10.02 46.22
CA PRO A 470 -0.33 -10.29 46.58
C PRO A 470 0.37 -11.11 45.49
N ASP A 471 1.69 -10.89 45.35
CA ASP A 471 2.68 -11.55 44.47
C ASP A 471 2.98 -10.90 43.10
N GLU A 472 4.07 -10.12 43.08
CA GLU A 472 4.56 -9.27 41.97
C GLU A 472 4.95 -10.01 40.67
N VAL A 473 5.13 -11.33 40.70
CA VAL A 473 5.57 -12.11 39.53
C VAL A 473 4.41 -12.84 38.84
N ALA A 474 3.44 -13.35 39.59
CA ALA A 474 2.21 -13.95 39.05
C ALA A 474 1.20 -12.88 38.60
N GLY A 475 1.12 -11.76 39.32
CA GLY A 475 0.23 -10.64 38.99
C GLY A 475 0.54 -9.98 37.64
N ASN A 476 1.80 -9.95 37.20
CA ASN A 476 2.17 -9.36 35.91
C ASN A 476 1.64 -10.15 34.69
N VAL A 477 1.53 -11.47 34.80
CA VAL A 477 1.02 -12.32 33.70
C VAL A 477 -0.50 -12.24 33.60
N GLU A 478 -1.21 -12.25 34.73
CA GLU A 478 -2.66 -12.07 34.76
C GLU A 478 -3.07 -10.65 34.35
N ASN A 479 -2.35 -9.63 34.82
CA ASN A 479 -2.60 -8.24 34.42
C ASN A 479 -2.32 -8.03 32.93
N GLY A 480 -1.27 -8.64 32.38
CA GLY A 480 -1.01 -8.67 30.93
C GLY A 480 -2.16 -9.28 30.14
N ARG A 481 -2.74 -10.40 30.61
CA ARG A 481 -3.94 -11.02 29.98
C ARG A 481 -5.16 -10.12 30.06
N LEU A 482 -5.41 -9.49 31.21
CA LEU A 482 -6.53 -8.54 31.38
C LEU A 482 -6.37 -7.32 30.46
N CYS A 483 -5.16 -6.79 30.31
CA CYS A 483 -4.90 -5.67 29.43
C CYS A 483 -5.07 -6.01 27.95
N LYS A 484 -4.76 -7.25 27.53
CA LYS A 484 -5.08 -7.71 26.16
C LYS A 484 -6.58 -7.77 25.84
N LEU A 485 -7.45 -7.75 26.85
CA LEU A 485 -8.91 -7.65 26.66
C LEU A 485 -9.38 -6.20 26.48
N ARG A 486 -8.54 -5.19 26.79
CA ARG A 486 -8.89 -3.75 26.82
C ARG A 486 -8.11 -2.87 25.85
N CYS A 487 -6.88 -3.25 25.52
CA CYS A 487 -6.01 -2.56 24.57
C CYS A 487 -6.11 -3.24 23.21
N PHE A 488 -6.33 -2.47 22.15
CA PHE A 488 -6.26 -3.07 20.81
C PHE A 488 -4.80 -3.46 20.48
N PRO A 489 -4.58 -4.57 19.75
CA PRO A 489 -3.25 -4.97 19.29
C PRO A 489 -2.57 -3.87 18.46
N PRO A 490 -1.29 -3.52 18.74
CA PRO A 490 -0.58 -2.50 17.99
C PRO A 490 -0.48 -2.81 16.49
N VAL A 491 -0.47 -1.77 15.67
CA VAL A 491 -0.31 -1.89 14.20
C VAL A 491 0.85 -1.01 13.76
N ALA A 492 1.80 -1.59 13.01
CA ALA A 492 2.86 -0.82 12.36
C ALA A 492 2.57 -0.64 10.87
N LEU A 493 2.66 0.60 10.40
CA LEU A 493 2.65 0.97 8.99
C LEU A 493 4.06 1.44 8.64
N VAL A 494 4.69 0.80 7.65
CA VAL A 494 6.09 1.03 7.29
C VAL A 494 6.16 1.48 5.85
N TRP A 495 6.80 2.63 5.61
CA TRP A 495 7.01 3.14 4.25
C TRP A 495 8.46 3.03 3.85
N ASP A 496 8.65 2.59 2.62
CA ASP A 496 9.91 2.51 1.92
C ASP A 496 9.76 3.10 0.51
N ASP A 497 10.73 3.88 0.04
CA ASP A 497 10.64 4.57 -1.24
C ASP A 497 10.59 3.61 -2.44
N THR A 498 11.18 2.42 -2.31
CA THR A 498 11.26 1.44 -3.41
C THR A 498 10.07 0.48 -3.39
N SER A 499 9.77 -0.07 -2.21
CA SER A 499 8.76 -1.11 -2.03
C SER A 499 7.40 -0.60 -1.57
N GLY A 500 7.30 0.69 -1.23
CA GLY A 500 6.05 1.32 -0.83
C GLY A 500 5.63 0.96 0.60
N LEU A 501 4.34 0.76 0.80
CA LEU A 501 3.73 0.53 2.11
C LEU A 501 3.76 -0.95 2.50
N HIS A 502 4.16 -1.22 3.74
CA HIS A 502 4.05 -2.52 4.41
C HIS A 502 3.27 -2.37 5.70
N ILE A 503 2.40 -3.33 6.00
CA ILE A 503 1.54 -3.28 7.19
C ILE A 503 1.77 -4.53 8.04
N PHE A 504 2.08 -4.32 9.31
CA PHE A 504 2.29 -5.36 10.30
C PHE A 504 1.21 -5.24 11.38
N PRO A 505 0.09 -5.98 11.25
CA PRO A 505 -0.93 -6.02 12.28
C PRO A 505 -0.51 -6.91 13.46
N ASN A 506 -1.14 -6.74 14.62
CA ASN A 506 -0.89 -7.55 15.82
C ASN A 506 0.57 -7.56 16.28
N LEU A 507 1.20 -6.38 16.28
CA LEU A 507 2.63 -6.23 16.51
C LEU A 507 3.00 -6.38 18.01
N TYR A 508 3.32 -7.60 18.43
CA TYR A 508 3.83 -7.88 19.78
C TYR A 508 5.35 -8.07 19.80
N SER A 509 5.90 -8.77 18.80
CA SER A 509 7.34 -8.99 18.64
C SER A 509 7.59 -9.48 17.22
N GLU A 510 7.80 -8.56 16.29
CA GLU A 510 8.05 -8.90 14.89
C GLU A 510 9.32 -8.26 14.38
N THR A 511 9.97 -8.93 13.43
CA THR A 511 11.11 -8.35 12.71
C THR A 511 10.59 -7.57 11.52
N ILE A 512 10.67 -6.24 11.61
CA ILE A 512 10.29 -5.33 10.55
C ILE A 512 11.39 -5.34 9.49
N VAL A 513 10.97 -5.70 8.28
CA VAL A 513 11.80 -5.82 7.09
C VAL A 513 11.08 -5.11 5.95
N VAL A 514 11.82 -4.32 5.18
CA VAL A 514 11.33 -3.74 3.92
C VAL A 514 12.17 -4.23 2.75
N ASP A 515 11.67 -4.08 1.53
CA ASP A 515 12.40 -4.45 0.32
C ASP A 515 13.07 -3.23 -0.36
N SER A 516 13.95 -2.57 0.39
CA SER A 516 14.84 -1.53 -0.13
C SER A 516 16.13 -2.13 -0.69
N SER A 517 16.69 -1.51 -1.74
CA SER A 517 18.07 -1.78 -2.15
C SER A 517 19.06 -1.01 -1.26
N PRO A 518 20.13 -1.62 -0.73
CA PRO A 518 21.20 -0.82 -0.17
C PRO A 518 21.92 -0.07 -1.30
N ALA A 519 22.32 1.15 -0.98
CA ALA A 519 23.14 2.01 -1.81
C ALA A 519 24.29 1.25 -2.50
N LEU A 520 24.18 1.08 -3.83
CA LEU A 520 25.37 1.18 -4.66
C LEU A 520 25.76 2.66 -4.69
N TRP A 521 27.06 2.95 -4.80
CA TRP A 521 27.61 4.31 -4.81
C TRP A 521 26.88 5.21 -5.81
N GLY A 522 25.91 6.00 -5.32
CA GLY A 522 24.99 6.77 -6.16
C GLY A 522 23.58 7.01 -5.60
N SER A 523 23.21 6.46 -4.44
CA SER A 523 21.92 6.79 -3.78
C SER A 523 21.86 8.26 -3.35
N THR A 524 20.71 8.89 -3.54
CA THR A 524 20.39 10.20 -2.95
C THR A 524 20.18 10.06 -1.45
N ARG A 525 20.69 10.99 -0.64
CA ARG A 525 20.68 10.97 0.84
C ARG A 525 19.34 10.67 1.53
N ASP A 526 18.20 10.88 0.86
CA ASP A 526 16.87 10.65 1.42
C ASP A 526 16.35 9.21 1.20
N SER A 527 16.91 8.42 0.27
CA SER A 527 16.45 7.07 -0.04
C SER A 527 16.91 5.98 0.95
N GLU A 528 17.50 6.40 2.08
CA GLU A 528 18.14 5.51 3.05
C GLU A 528 17.40 5.45 4.38
N LYS A 529 16.31 6.21 4.53
CA LYS A 529 15.52 6.25 5.77
C LYS A 529 14.30 5.36 5.64
N THR A 530 13.96 4.68 6.73
CA THR A 530 12.68 3.96 6.85
C THR A 530 11.87 4.60 7.96
N THR A 531 10.61 4.91 7.67
CA THR A 531 9.67 5.49 8.63
C THR A 531 8.64 4.44 9.02
N VAL A 532 8.44 4.25 10.32
CA VAL A 532 7.44 3.34 10.89
C VAL A 532 6.45 4.17 11.70
N LEU A 533 5.20 4.24 11.24
CA LEU A 533 4.09 4.78 12.02
C LEU A 533 3.48 3.64 12.83
N LEU A 534 3.61 3.73 14.15
CA LEU A 534 3.10 2.75 15.08
C LEU A 534 1.83 3.28 15.73
N LEU A 535 0.74 2.53 15.58
CA LEU A 535 -0.56 2.82 16.15
C LEU A 535 -0.73 1.98 17.42
N VAL A 536 -0.79 2.64 18.56
CA VAL A 536 -0.75 2.00 19.89
C VAL A 536 -1.81 2.62 20.78
N ASP A 537 -2.55 1.80 21.55
CA ASP A 537 -3.64 2.28 22.39
C ASP A 537 -3.13 3.16 23.56
N PRO A 538 -3.47 4.46 23.60
CA PRO A 538 -2.95 5.40 24.61
C PRO A 538 -3.45 5.12 26.03
N HIS A 539 -4.50 4.31 26.20
CA HIS A 539 -4.98 3.90 27.53
C HIS A 539 -4.08 2.88 28.20
N CYS A 540 -3.07 2.38 27.48
CA CYS A 540 -2.23 1.29 27.91
C CYS A 540 -0.76 1.70 27.95
N SER A 541 0.00 1.02 28.79
CA SER A 541 1.46 1.17 28.86
C SER A 541 2.15 -0.05 28.29
N TYR A 542 3.28 0.19 27.64
CA TYR A 542 4.02 -0.81 26.89
C TYR A 542 5.50 -0.77 27.24
N ARG A 543 6.07 -1.95 27.46
CA ARG A 543 7.51 -2.16 27.44
C ARG A 543 7.92 -2.43 26.00
N THR A 544 8.73 -1.53 25.46
CA THR A 544 9.12 -1.56 24.06
C THR A 544 10.61 -1.84 23.94
N SER A 545 11.00 -2.72 23.02
CA SER A 545 12.41 -2.97 22.69
C SER A 545 12.61 -2.91 21.18
N VAL A 546 13.70 -2.29 20.77
CA VAL A 546 14.09 -2.10 19.36
C VAL A 546 15.48 -2.67 19.19
N THR A 547 15.61 -3.77 18.45
CA THR A 547 16.88 -4.50 18.34
C THR A 547 17.15 -4.89 16.91
N VAL A 548 18.33 -4.63 16.38
CA VAL A 548 18.69 -5.08 15.03
C VAL A 548 18.82 -6.60 15.02
N SER A 549 18.15 -7.26 14.07
CA SER A 549 18.21 -8.71 13.90
C SER A 549 19.45 -9.09 13.10
N VAL A 550 20.49 -9.59 13.78
CA VAL A 550 21.79 -9.93 13.17
C VAL A 550 21.64 -11.01 12.11
N THR A 551 20.83 -12.03 12.40
CA THR A 551 20.58 -13.14 11.48
C THR A 551 19.86 -12.67 10.22
N ALA A 552 18.82 -11.84 10.36
CA ALA A 552 18.10 -11.28 9.22
C ALA A 552 18.97 -10.32 8.40
N ALA A 553 19.74 -9.45 9.06
CA ALA A 553 20.69 -8.56 8.41
C ALA A 553 21.77 -9.35 7.63
N SER A 554 22.34 -10.39 8.24
CA SER A 554 23.38 -11.23 7.62
C SER A 554 22.84 -12.00 6.42
N SER A 555 21.66 -12.62 6.56
CA SER A 555 20.99 -13.33 5.47
C SER A 555 20.74 -12.40 4.28
N ARG A 556 20.22 -11.20 4.53
CA ARG A 556 19.97 -10.20 3.49
C ARG A 556 21.25 -9.67 2.86
N PHE A 557 22.29 -9.42 3.66
CA PHE A 557 23.59 -9.02 3.14
C PHE A 557 24.13 -10.07 2.16
N LEU A 558 24.07 -11.35 2.51
CA LEU A 558 24.48 -12.43 1.60
C LEU A 558 23.61 -12.46 0.33
N LEU A 559 22.28 -12.38 0.46
CA LEU A 559 21.39 -12.34 -0.71
C LEU A 559 21.69 -11.17 -1.66
N LEU A 560 22.02 -10.01 -1.12
CA LEU A 560 22.26 -8.79 -1.90
C LEU A 560 23.67 -8.74 -2.53
N TYR A 561 24.69 -9.21 -1.81
CA TYR A 561 26.09 -9.01 -2.20
C TYR A 561 26.81 -10.28 -2.66
N SER A 562 26.36 -11.49 -2.30
CA SER A 562 27.00 -12.72 -2.78
C SER A 562 26.97 -12.84 -4.32
N PRO A 563 25.88 -12.51 -5.04
CA PRO A 563 25.91 -12.53 -6.51
C PRO A 563 26.97 -11.59 -7.10
N GLN A 564 27.17 -10.42 -6.49
CA GLN A 564 28.15 -9.43 -6.93
C GLN A 564 29.60 -9.85 -6.63
N GLN A 565 29.84 -10.54 -5.53
CA GLN A 565 31.18 -11.05 -5.16
C GLN A 565 31.63 -12.19 -6.08
N TYR A 566 30.73 -13.10 -6.47
CA TYR A 566 31.05 -14.13 -7.45
C TYR A 566 31.40 -13.53 -8.82
N ILE A 567 30.66 -12.51 -9.27
CA ILE A 567 30.93 -11.81 -10.53
C ILE A 567 32.27 -11.06 -10.49
N LYS A 568 32.60 -10.36 -9.39
CA LYS A 568 33.91 -9.71 -9.24
C LYS A 568 35.05 -10.71 -9.27
N LYS A 569 34.91 -11.86 -8.61
CA LYS A 569 35.93 -12.91 -8.59
C LYS A 569 36.10 -13.58 -9.96
N TYR A 570 34.99 -13.79 -10.69
CA TYR A 570 35.00 -14.32 -12.06
C TYR A 570 35.62 -13.32 -13.06
N MET A 571 35.25 -12.03 -12.97
CA MET A 571 35.83 -10.98 -13.82
C MET A 571 37.30 -10.75 -13.50
N HIS A 572 37.71 -10.81 -12.23
CA HIS A 572 39.12 -10.72 -11.85
C HIS A 572 39.90 -11.92 -12.39
N GLY A 573 39.37 -13.14 -12.27
CA GLY A 573 39.95 -14.36 -12.86
C GLY A 573 40.13 -14.28 -14.38
N ILE A 574 39.13 -13.78 -15.11
CA ILE A 574 39.20 -13.60 -16.58
C ILE A 574 40.20 -12.51 -16.97
N ILE A 575 40.32 -11.44 -16.18
CA ILE A 575 41.31 -10.38 -16.42
C ILE A 575 42.72 -10.88 -16.10
N THR A 576 42.92 -11.65 -15.03
CA THR A 576 44.23 -12.23 -14.71
C THR A 576 44.65 -13.31 -15.71
N ASP A 577 43.73 -14.15 -16.18
CA ASP A 577 44.04 -15.18 -17.20
C ASP A 577 44.30 -14.58 -18.59
N ARG A 578 43.65 -13.45 -18.94
CA ARG A 578 43.98 -12.72 -20.19
C ARG A 578 45.30 -11.96 -20.14
N PHE A 579 45.79 -11.59 -18.95
CA PHE A 579 47.09 -10.93 -18.79
C PHE A 579 48.25 -11.90 -18.54
N GLN A 580 48.00 -13.13 -18.08
CA GLN A 580 49.03 -14.18 -17.98
C GLN A 580 49.18 -15.02 -19.26
N GLY A 581 48.26 -14.90 -20.23
CA GLY A 581 48.39 -15.51 -21.56
C GLY A 581 49.12 -14.67 -22.62
N LYS A 582 49.66 -13.50 -22.25
CA LYS A 582 50.53 -12.66 -23.09
C LYS A 582 51.65 -12.04 -22.25
N LEU A 583 52.64 -12.85 -21.91
CA LEU A 583 54.01 -12.43 -21.62
C LEU A 583 54.95 -13.56 -22.04
#